data_AF-A0A7K1Y1K9-F1
#
_entry.id   AF-A0A7K1Y1K9-F1
#
_cell.length_a   1.000
_cell.length_b   1.000
_cell.length_c   1.000
_cell.angle_alpha   90.00
_cell.angle_beta   90.00
_cell.angle_gamma   90.00
#
_symmetry.space_group_name_H-M   'P 1'
#
loop_
_entity.id
_entity.type
_entity.pdbx_description
1 polymer ?
#
loop_
_entity_poly.entity_id
_entity_poly.type
_entity_poly.pdbx_seq_one_letter_code
_entity_poly.pdbx_strand_id
1 'polypeptide(L)' 'MSTISRNASGPKGTQHRLLRVSLKAKTMSTAKLPASDLVFLVDVSGSMDEQNKLPLVQSSMKMLVEQLRPQDRVAIT' A
#
# COMPACT_ATOMS: atom_id res chain seq x y z
N MET A 1 7.01 17.75 -8.45
CA MET A 1 7.97 17.41 -7.39
C MET A 1 8.12 18.67 -6.55
N SER A 2 7.53 18.72 -5.35
CA SER A 2 7.65 19.88 -4.46
C SER A 2 8.02 19.35 -3.08
N THR A 3 9.25 19.62 -2.67
CA THR A 3 9.77 19.27 -1.35
C THR A 3 9.51 20.46 -0.44
N ILE A 4 8.54 20.34 0.48
CA ILE A 4 8.33 21.33 1.53
C ILE A 4 8.99 20.78 2.80
N SER A 5 10.14 21.34 3.17
CA SER A 5 10.81 21.05 4.44
C SER A 5 10.36 22.07 5.48
N ARG A 6 9.74 21.61 6.57
CA ARG A 6 9.45 22.46 7.75
C ARG A 6 10.29 21.96 8.93
N ASN A 7 11.16 22.81 9.45
CA ASN A 7 11.85 22.56 10.72
C ASN A 7 10.89 22.91 11.87
N ALA A 8 10.68 21.97 12.80
CA ALA A 8 10.05 22.23 14.09
C ALA A 8 11.01 21.82 15.20
N SER A 9 11.25 22.73 16.15
CA SER A 9 12.06 22.49 17.35
C SER A 9 11.20 21.87 18.46
N GLY A 10 11.61 20.71 18.97
CA GLY A 10 11.00 20.07 20.14
C GLY A 10 11.28 20.81 21.46
N PRO A 11 10.60 20.44 22.56
CA PRO A 11 10.76 21.12 23.85
C PRO A 11 12.16 20.89 24.41
N LYS A 12 12.67 21.95 25.05
CA LYS A 12 14.04 22.19 25.54
C LYS A 12 14.77 20.92 26.04
N GLY A 13 15.84 20.52 25.36
CA GLY A 13 16.86 19.65 25.94
C GLY A 13 17.60 18.72 24.98
N THR A 14 17.01 18.40 23.83
CA THR A 14 17.63 17.50 22.85
C THR A 14 17.47 18.05 21.45
N GLN A 15 18.57 18.12 20.69
CA GLN A 15 18.60 18.59 19.30
C GLN A 15 17.97 17.57 18.33
N HIS A 16 16.72 17.19 18.55
CA HIS A 16 15.98 16.35 17.60
C HIS A 16 15.43 17.21 16.47
N ARG A 17 15.82 16.90 15.24
CA ARG A 17 15.25 17.51 14.03
C ARG A 17 14.21 16.56 13.45
N LEU A 18 12.96 16.99 13.42
CA LEU A 18 11.90 16.29 12.70
C LEU A 18 11.98 16.63 11.21
N LEU A 19 12.29 15.62 10.38
CA LEU A 19 12.24 15.72 8.93
C LEU A 19 11.00 14.99 8.42
N ARG A 20 10.09 15.72 7.76
CA ARG A 20 8.93 15.14 7.06
C ARG A 20 9.16 15.20 5.56
N VAL A 21 9.41 14.05 4.94
CA VAL A 21 9.46 13.91 3.48
C VAL A 21 8.09 13.49 2.99
N SER A 22 7.50 14.25 2.07
CA SER A 22 6.22 13.89 1.43
C SER A 22 6.43 13.75 -0.07
N LEU A 23 6.18 12.55 -0.59
CA LEU A 23 6.25 12.24 -2.01
C LEU A 23 4.81 12.11 -2.53
N LYS A 24 4.43 12.98 -3.47
CA LYS A 24 3.16 12.86 -4.18
C LYS A 24 3.43 12.57 -5.65
N ALA A 25 3.11 11.36 -6.08
CA ALA A 25 3.14 11.00 -7.48
C ALA A 25 2.06 11.77 -8.26
N LYS A 26 2.31 12.00 -9.55
CA LYS A 26 1.30 12.59 -10.44
C LYS A 26 0.16 11.59 -10.59
N THR A 27 -1.06 12.01 -10.34
CA THR A 27 -2.24 11.20 -10.61
C THR A 27 -2.35 11.01 -12.12
N MET A 28 -2.15 9.79 -12.60
CA MET A 28 -2.31 9.44 -14.02
C MET A 28 -3.65 8.73 -14.22
N SER A 29 -4.28 8.95 -15.38
CA SER A 29 -5.50 8.24 -15.73
C SER A 29 -5.20 6.75 -15.90
N THR A 30 -5.90 5.91 -15.15
CA THR A 30 -5.81 4.45 -15.24
C THR A 30 -6.47 3.89 -16.50
N ALA A 31 -7.26 4.70 -17.23
CA ALA A 31 -8.01 4.28 -18.40
C ALA A 31 -7.13 3.83 -19.58
N LYS A 32 -5.91 4.37 -19.69
CA LYS A 32 -4.94 4.02 -20.75
C LYS A 32 -3.87 3.03 -20.30
N LEU A 33 -3.92 2.53 -19.06
CA LEU A 33 -2.97 1.53 -18.61
C LEU A 33 -3.26 0.20 -19.31
N PRO A 34 -2.22 -0.54 -19.74
CA PRO A 34 -2.39 -1.91 -20.21
C PRO A 34 -3.07 -2.78 -19.15
N ALA A 35 -3.60 -3.94 -19.56
CA ALA A 35 -4.11 -4.92 -18.62
C ALA A 35 -3.02 -5.31 -17.63
N SER A 36 -3.38 -5.37 -16.34
CA SER A 36 -2.47 -5.80 -15.29
C SER A 36 -2.62 -7.28 -15.04
N ASP A 37 -1.51 -8.01 -15.00
CA ASP A 37 -1.43 -9.40 -14.55
C ASP A 37 -0.87 -9.42 -13.13
N LEU A 38 -1.70 -9.72 -12.13
CA LEU A 38 -1.33 -9.71 -10.72
C LEU A 38 -1.24 -11.15 -10.19
N VAL A 39 -0.09 -11.53 -9.63
CA VAL A 39 0.13 -12.85 -9.02
C VAL A 39 0.39 -12.66 -7.54
N PHE A 40 -0.46 -13.26 -6.71
CA PHE A 40 -0.33 -13.23 -5.26
C PHE A 40 0.13 -14.60 -4.76
N LEU A 41 1.18 -14.60 -3.95
CA LEU A 41 1.62 -15.76 -3.17
C LEU A 41 1.10 -15.58 -1.75
N VAL A 42 0.23 -16.47 -1.28
CA VAL A 42 -0.40 -16.34 0.04
C VAL A 42 0.13 -17.43 0.97
N ASP A 43 0.76 -17.00 2.07
CA ASP A 43 1.15 -17.93 3.14
C ASP A 43 -0.10 -18.45 3.86
N VAL A 44 -0.22 -19.78 3.93
CA VAL A 44 -1.29 -20.52 4.62
C VAL A 44 -0.73 -21.42 5.71
N SER A 45 0.49 -21.17 6.16
CA SER A 45 1.10 -21.89 7.28
C SER A 45 0.22 -21.78 8.54
N GLY A 46 0.36 -22.72 9.47
CA GLY A 46 -0.43 -22.72 10.72
C GLY A 46 -0.28 -21.44 11.55
N SER A 47 0.77 -20.65 11.33
CA SER A 47 0.94 -19.33 11.96
C SER A 47 -0.08 -18.28 11.50
N MET A 48 -0.79 -18.54 10.40
CA MET A 48 -1.77 -17.66 9.78
C MET A 48 -3.21 -17.88 10.26
N ASP A 49 -3.45 -18.90 11.09
CA ASP A 49 -4.79 -19.29 11.58
C ASP A 49 -5.37 -18.33 12.64
N GLU A 50 -4.57 -17.37 13.11
CA GLU A 50 -5.08 -16.32 14.00
C GLU A 50 -6.12 -15.43 13.27
N GLN A 51 -7.17 -15.03 13.99
CA GLN A 51 -8.28 -14.24 13.43
C GLN A 51 -7.86 -12.93 12.75
N ASN A 52 -6.73 -12.37 13.16
CA ASN A 52 -6.16 -11.13 12.65
C ASN A 52 -5.12 -11.34 11.53
N LYS A 53 -5.04 -12.54 10.93
CA LYS A 53 -4.09 -12.84 9.84
C LYS A 53 -4.82 -13.27 8.58
N LEU A 54 -5.00 -14.57 8.34
CA LEU A 54 -5.58 -15.07 7.11
C LEU A 54 -6.97 -14.47 6.81
N PRO A 55 -7.88 -14.27 7.79
CA PRO A 55 -9.16 -13.61 7.52
C PRO A 55 -9.03 -12.15 7.05
N LEU A 56 -8.01 -11.42 7.54
CA LEU A 56 -7.73 -10.05 7.08
C LEU A 56 -7.16 -10.05 5.66
N VAL A 57 -6.28 -11.00 5.32
CA VAL A 57 -5.74 -11.16 3.96
C VAL A 57 -6.87 -11.44 2.97
N GLN A 58 -7.81 -12.32 3.33
CA GLN A 58 -8.98 -12.57 2.48
C GLN A 58 -9.84 -11.32 2.30
N SER A 59 -10.03 -10.54 3.37
CA SER A 59 -10.83 -9.31 3.32
C SER A 59 -10.17 -8.23 2.48
N SER A 60 -8.86 -8.04 2.60
CA SER A 60 -8.11 -7.08 1.79
C SER A 60 -8.04 -7.49 0.32
N MET A 61 -7.93 -8.79 0.03
CA MET A 61 -7.94 -9.30 -1.33
C MET A 61 -9.29 -9.06 -2.02
N LYS A 62 -10.41 -9.19 -1.29
CA LYS A 62 -11.74 -8.84 -1.82
C LYS A 62 -11.81 -7.36 -2.22
N MET A 63 -11.36 -6.47 -1.34
CA MET A 63 -11.31 -5.03 -1.63
C MET A 63 -10.42 -4.71 -2.84
N LEU A 64 -9.31 -5.44 -3.01
CA LEU A 64 -8.43 -5.28 -4.16
C LEU A 64 -9.14 -5.65 -5.46
N VAL A 65 -9.81 -6.81 -5.49
CA VAL A 65 -10.48 -7.32 -6.69
C VAL A 65 -11.61 -6.38 -7.14
N GLU A 66 -12.27 -5.69 -6.21
CA GLU A 66 -13.27 -4.66 -6.53
C GLU A 66 -12.71 -3.46 -7.30
N GLN A 67 -11.40 -3.21 -7.23
CA GLN A 67 -10.74 -2.11 -7.94
C GLN A 67 -10.21 -2.53 -9.32
N LEU A 68 -10.29 -3.81 -9.67
CA LEU A 68 -9.79 -4.32 -10.94
C LEU A 68 -10.77 -4.06 -12.07
N ARG A 69 -10.22 -3.81 -13.26
CA ARG A 69 -11.02 -3.63 -14.48
C ARG A 69 -11.27 -5.01 -15.11
N PRO A 70 -12.31 -5.17 -15.94
CA PRO A 70 -12.64 -6.46 -16.55
C PRO A 70 -11.51 -7.11 -17.36
N GLN A 71 -10.56 -6.33 -17.87
CA GLN A 71 -9.39 -6.83 -18.60
C GLN A 71 -8.22 -7.26 -17.72
N ASP A 72 -8.22 -6.90 -16.43
CA ASP A 72 -7.14 -7.24 -15.51
C ASP A 72 -7.27 -8.72 -15.07
N ARG A 73 -6.14 -9.39 -14.84
CA ARG A 73 -6.09 -10.81 -14.48
C ARG A 73 -5.44 -10.99 -13.12
N VAL A 74 -5.94 -11.96 -12.37
CA VAL A 74 -5.43 -12.32 -11.04
C VAL A 74 -5.17 -13.81 -10.97
N ALA A 75 -4.01 -14.16 -10.42
CA ALA A 75 -3.69 -15.50 -9.98
C ALA A 75 -3.35 -15.47 -8.48
N ILE A 76 -3.80 -16.49 -7.75
CA ILE A 76 -3.43 -16.73 -6.35
C ILE A 76 -2.80 -18.11 -6.30
N THR A 77 -1.65 -18.20 -5.64
CA THR A 77 -0.83 -19.42 -5.50
C THR A 77 -0.45 -19.64 -4.05
#